data_AF-A0A924ZAH1-F1
#
_entry.id   AF-A0A924ZAH1-F1
#
_cell.length_a   1.000
_cell.length_b   1.000
_cell.length_c   1.000
_cell.angle_alpha   90.00
_cell.angle_beta   90.00
_cell.angle_gamma   90.00
#
_symmetry.space_group_name_H-M   'P 1'
#
loop_
_entity.id
_entity.type
_entity.pdbx_description
1 polymer ?
#
loop_
_entity_poly.entity_id
_entity_poly.type
_entity_poly.pdbx_seq_one_letter_code
_entity_poly.pdbx_strand_id
1 'polypeptide(L)'
;MTRDTSHWRFETKSVHSGYSPEPTTHAVAVPIYQTAAFSFDSAQHGADLFDLKVAGNIYSRIMNPTNAVLEERVAALEGGIAALALASGQAAVTYAIQTIAEMGDNIVSSNALYGGTYNLFAHTLPQYGISTRFADYP
;
A
#
# COMPACT_ATOMS: atom_id res chain seq x y z
N MET A 1 -11.07 -20.60 4.25
CA MET A 1 -10.09 -20.60 5.36
C MET A 1 -8.85 -19.89 4.85
N THR A 2 -8.58 -18.68 5.31
CA THR A 2 -7.27 -18.04 5.17
C THR A 2 -6.24 -18.93 5.86
N ARG A 3 -5.19 -19.31 5.15
CA ARG A 3 -4.12 -20.16 5.72
C ARG A 3 -3.32 -19.29 6.69
N ASP A 4 -3.10 -19.77 7.91
CA ASP A 4 -2.13 -19.13 8.80
C ASP A 4 -0.74 -19.28 8.19
N THR A 5 -0.13 -18.15 7.84
CA THR A 5 1.18 -18.08 7.19
C THR A 5 2.30 -17.69 8.16
N SER A 6 2.00 -17.47 9.44
CA SER A 6 2.94 -16.94 10.44
C SER A 6 4.22 -17.77 10.56
N HIS A 7 4.08 -19.10 10.51
CA HIS A 7 5.17 -20.07 10.64
C HIS A 7 5.85 -20.48 9.33
N TRP A 8 5.40 -19.95 8.20
CA TRP A 8 6.00 -20.29 6.90
C TRP A 8 7.37 -19.63 6.73
N ARG A 9 8.26 -20.32 6.00
CA ARG A 9 9.55 -19.75 5.58
C ARG A 9 9.35 -18.68 4.52
N PHE A 10 10.36 -17.82 4.34
CA PHE A 10 10.33 -16.69 3.42
C PHE A 10 9.96 -17.09 1.98
N GLU A 11 10.50 -18.22 1.50
CA GLU A 11 10.26 -18.73 0.15
C GLU A 11 8.81 -19.16 -0.02
N THR A 12 8.23 -19.81 1.00
CA THR A 12 6.82 -20.23 0.99
C THR A 12 5.89 -19.03 1.05
N LYS A 13 6.19 -18.03 1.89
CA LYS A 13 5.42 -16.77 1.98
C LYS A 13 5.45 -16.02 0.64
N SER A 14 6.60 -15.95 -0.01
CA SER A 14 6.80 -15.28 -1.30
C SER A 14 5.91 -15.84 -2.41
N VAL A 15 5.51 -17.10 -2.32
CA VAL A 15 4.64 -17.74 -3.32
C VAL A 15 3.16 -17.68 -2.90
N HIS A 16 2.86 -17.90 -1.62
CA HIS A 16 1.51 -18.26 -1.19
C HIS A 16 0.79 -17.21 -0.33
N SER A 17 1.51 -16.29 0.34
CA SER A 17 0.84 -15.30 1.19
C SER A 17 -0.06 -14.39 0.38
N GLY A 18 -1.17 -13.95 0.99
CA GLY A 18 -2.14 -13.04 0.41
C GLY A 18 -3.12 -13.66 -0.60
N TYR A 19 -3.02 -14.95 -0.92
CA TYR A 19 -3.93 -15.57 -1.90
C TYR A 19 -4.44 -16.94 -1.46
N SER A 20 -5.72 -17.18 -1.71
CA SER A 20 -6.34 -18.50 -1.64
C SER A 20 -7.32 -18.62 -2.82
N PRO A 21 -7.38 -19.78 -3.52
CA PRO A 21 -8.25 -19.93 -4.68
C PRO A 21 -9.70 -19.55 -4.37
N GLU A 22 -10.26 -18.68 -5.20
CA GLU A 22 -11.64 -18.23 -5.05
C GLU A 22 -12.63 -19.40 -5.26
N PRO A 23 -13.77 -19.43 -4.54
CA PRO A 23 -14.78 -20.49 -4.71
C PRO A 23 -15.44 -20.51 -6.09
N THR A 24 -15.38 -19.41 -6.84
CA THR A 24 -16.05 -19.23 -8.12
C THR A 24 -15.38 -20.01 -9.25
N THR A 25 -14.06 -20.07 -9.25
CA THR A 25 -13.26 -20.63 -10.37
C THR A 25 -12.18 -21.61 -9.92
N HIS A 26 -11.82 -21.60 -8.63
CA HIS A 26 -10.69 -22.38 -8.08
C HIS A 26 -9.36 -22.13 -8.80
N ALA A 27 -9.17 -20.94 -9.40
CA ALA A 27 -7.94 -20.57 -10.07
C ALA A 27 -6.75 -20.60 -9.09
N VAL A 28 -5.67 -21.29 -9.48
CA VAL A 28 -4.43 -21.35 -8.69
C VAL A 28 -3.59 -20.09 -8.80
N ALA A 29 -3.67 -19.39 -9.93
CA ALA A 29 -3.08 -18.08 -10.12
C ALA A 29 -4.08 -16.98 -9.73
N VAL A 30 -3.56 -15.87 -9.23
CA VAL A 30 -4.35 -14.67 -8.90
C VAL A 30 -5.01 -14.13 -10.18
N PRO A 31 -6.33 -14.01 -10.25
CA PRO A 31 -6.99 -13.35 -11.38
C PRO A 31 -6.59 -11.88 -11.50
N ILE A 32 -6.55 -11.38 -12.74
CA ILE A 32 -6.24 -9.97 -13.01
C ILE A 32 -7.54 -9.17 -13.01
N TYR A 33 -7.74 -8.35 -11.98
CA TYR A 33 -8.88 -7.46 -11.84
C TYR A 33 -8.60 -6.11 -12.51
N GLN A 34 -8.51 -6.14 -13.85
CA GLN A 34 -8.25 -4.94 -14.67
C GLN A 34 -9.53 -4.11 -14.88
N THR A 35 -10.06 -3.56 -13.80
CA THR A 35 -11.22 -2.68 -13.77
C THR A 35 -10.92 -1.41 -12.98
N ALA A 36 -11.65 -0.32 -13.26
CA ALA A 36 -11.58 0.90 -12.47
C ALA A 36 -12.58 0.92 -11.29
N ALA A 37 -13.78 0.37 -11.49
CA ALA A 37 -14.89 0.44 -10.55
C ALA A 37 -15.53 -0.93 -10.31
N PHE A 38 -16.21 -1.08 -9.18
CA PHE A 38 -16.93 -2.29 -8.78
C PHE A 38 -18.42 -1.98 -8.62
N SER A 39 -19.28 -2.92 -9.02
CA SER A 39 -20.72 -2.81 -8.86
C SER A 39 -21.13 -3.03 -7.40
N PHE A 40 -22.21 -2.38 -6.97
CA PHE A 40 -22.85 -2.64 -5.68
C PHE A 40 -24.12 -3.47 -5.87
N ASP A 41 -24.45 -4.30 -4.88
CA ASP A 41 -25.68 -5.10 -4.90
C ASP A 41 -26.93 -4.22 -4.74
N SER A 42 -26.80 -3.06 -4.08
CA SER A 42 -27.84 -2.06 -3.90
C SER A 42 -27.26 -0.70 -3.53
N ALA A 43 -28.07 0.36 -3.55
CA ALA A 43 -27.67 1.68 -3.08
C ALA A 43 -27.26 1.67 -1.59
N GLN A 44 -27.93 0.86 -0.77
CA GLN A 44 -27.57 0.70 0.64
C GLN A 44 -26.22 0.01 0.81
N HIS A 45 -25.95 -1.05 0.05
CA HIS A 45 -24.64 -1.72 0.07
C HIS A 45 -23.52 -0.73 -0.31
N GLY A 46 -23.73 0.11 -1.32
CA GLY A 46 -22.79 1.18 -1.67
C GLY A 46 -22.52 2.14 -0.50
N ALA A 47 -23.58 2.62 0.18
CA ALA A 47 -23.44 3.48 1.35
C ALA A 47 -22.67 2.80 2.50
N ASP A 48 -22.96 1.53 2.77
CA ASP A 48 -22.30 0.78 3.83
C ASP A 48 -20.80 0.54 3.55
N LEU A 49 -20.40 0.39 2.28
CA LEU A 49 -18.99 0.31 1.88
C LEU A 49 -18.25 1.64 2.12
N PHE A 50 -18.86 2.77 1.75
CA PHE A 50 -18.25 4.10 1.96
C PHE A 50 -18.18 4.51 3.43
N ASP A 51 -19.16 4.08 4.24
CA ASP A 51 -19.19 4.25 5.69
C ASP A 51 -18.27 3.26 6.45
N LEU A 52 -17.56 2.37 5.74
CA LEU A 52 -16.71 1.32 6.30
C LEU A 52 -17.46 0.35 7.24
N LYS A 53 -18.77 0.21 7.09
CA LYS A 53 -19.60 -0.74 7.86
C LYS A 53 -19.42 -2.17 7.39
N VAL A 54 -19.12 -2.35 6.11
CA VAL A 54 -18.81 -3.63 5.48
C VAL A 54 -17.54 -3.51 4.66
N ALA A 55 -16.77 -4.59 4.57
CA ALA A 55 -15.59 -4.66 3.73
C ALA A 55 -15.98 -5.00 2.28
N GLY A 56 -15.31 -4.39 1.32
CA GLY A 56 -15.49 -4.69 -0.10
C GLY A 56 -14.85 -3.64 -0.99
N ASN A 57 -14.78 -3.92 -2.29
CA ASN A 57 -14.14 -3.04 -3.26
C ASN A 57 -15.10 -1.97 -3.79
N ILE A 58 -14.60 -0.75 -3.94
CA ILE A 58 -15.37 0.40 -4.45
C ILE A 58 -14.79 0.88 -5.78
N TYR A 59 -13.50 1.26 -5.75
CA TYR A 59 -12.80 1.85 -6.89
C TYR A 59 -11.29 1.57 -6.80
N SER A 60 -10.67 1.17 -7.91
CA SER A 60 -9.29 0.67 -7.96
C SER A 60 -8.21 1.67 -7.55
N ARG A 61 -8.51 2.98 -7.53
CA ARG A 61 -7.61 3.98 -6.95
C ARG A 61 -7.43 3.82 -5.44
N ILE A 62 -8.42 3.26 -4.75
CA ILE A 62 -8.40 3.05 -3.29
C ILE A 62 -8.02 1.60 -2.96
N MET A 63 -8.59 0.65 -3.68
CA MET A 63 -8.41 -0.79 -3.43
C MET A 63 -8.70 -1.61 -4.68
N ASN A 64 -7.89 -2.64 -4.93
CA ASN A 64 -8.06 -3.56 -6.05
C ASN A 64 -7.67 -4.98 -5.59
N PRO A 65 -8.45 -6.04 -5.89
CA PRO A 65 -8.14 -7.38 -5.41
C PRO A 65 -6.77 -7.91 -5.87
N THR A 66 -6.33 -7.60 -7.08
CA THR A 66 -4.99 -8.00 -7.55
C THR A 66 -3.90 -7.30 -6.73
N ASN A 67 -4.08 -6.01 -6.40
CA ASN A 67 -3.15 -5.26 -5.56
C ASN A 67 -3.17 -5.74 -4.11
N ALA A 68 -4.34 -6.07 -3.56
CA ALA A 68 -4.48 -6.54 -2.19
C ALA A 68 -3.64 -7.80 -1.93
N VAL A 69 -3.57 -8.73 -2.90
CA VAL A 69 -2.70 -9.90 -2.80
C VAL A 69 -1.22 -9.50 -2.69
N LEU A 70 -0.77 -8.53 -3.48
CA LEU A 70 0.60 -8.01 -3.41
C LEU A 70 0.86 -7.34 -2.06
N GLU A 71 -0.06 -6.51 -1.59
CA GLU A 71 0.01 -5.79 -0.32
C GLU A 71 0.10 -6.73 0.88
N GLU A 72 -0.82 -7.70 0.99
CA GLU A 72 -0.80 -8.72 2.03
C GLU A 72 0.49 -9.55 2.00
N ARG A 73 0.99 -9.87 0.80
CA ARG A 73 2.22 -10.65 0.64
C ARG A 73 3.44 -9.88 1.10
N VAL A 74 3.60 -8.63 0.68
CA VAL A 74 4.72 -7.77 1.12
C VAL A 74 4.66 -7.57 2.63
N ALA A 75 3.49 -7.29 3.20
CA ALA A 75 3.31 -7.17 4.64
C ALA A 75 3.78 -8.44 5.39
N ALA A 76 3.39 -9.63 4.90
CA ALA A 76 3.78 -10.90 5.50
C ALA A 76 5.30 -11.20 5.41
N LEU A 77 5.97 -10.69 4.37
CA LEU A 77 7.42 -10.85 4.17
C LEU A 77 8.22 -9.89 5.06
N GLU A 78 7.77 -8.64 5.19
CA GLU A 78 8.42 -7.61 6.01
C GLU A 78 8.07 -7.72 7.50
N GLY A 79 7.05 -8.51 7.85
CA GLY A 79 6.54 -8.61 9.23
C GLY A 79 5.71 -7.40 9.67
N GLY A 80 5.24 -6.59 8.72
CA GLY A 80 4.34 -5.48 8.96
C GLY A 80 2.87 -5.92 9.10
N ILE A 81 2.03 -5.05 9.64
CA ILE A 81 0.58 -5.32 9.78
C ILE A 81 -0.19 -5.12 8.46
N ALA A 82 0.35 -4.33 7.53
CA ALA A 82 -0.23 -4.01 6.23
C ALA A 82 0.86 -3.43 5.29
N ALA A 83 0.54 -3.36 4.00
CA ALA A 83 1.32 -2.63 3.00
C ALA A 83 0.36 -1.96 2.01
N LEU A 84 0.89 -1.07 1.16
CA LEU A 84 0.11 -0.35 0.14
C LEU A 84 0.87 -0.34 -1.19
N ALA A 85 0.24 -0.83 -2.26
CA ALA A 85 0.82 -0.85 -3.59
C ALA A 85 0.58 0.50 -4.30
N LEU A 86 1.65 1.08 -4.83
CA LEU A 86 1.63 2.39 -5.47
C LEU A 86 2.30 2.35 -6.83
N ALA A 87 2.02 3.36 -7.66
CA ALA A 87 2.51 3.43 -9.04
C ALA A 87 4.04 3.53 -9.17
N SER A 88 4.74 3.99 -8.11
CA SER A 88 6.20 4.05 -8.10
C SER A 88 6.76 4.13 -6.66
N GLY A 89 8.06 3.87 -6.51
CA GLY A 89 8.76 4.10 -5.24
C GLY A 89 8.72 5.56 -4.77
N GLN A 90 8.76 6.53 -5.70
CA GLN A 90 8.63 7.95 -5.34
C GLN A 90 7.24 8.30 -4.83
N ALA A 91 6.18 7.70 -5.39
CA ALA A 91 4.83 7.83 -4.86
C ALA A 91 4.75 7.26 -3.44
N ALA A 92 5.38 6.11 -3.18
CA ALA A 92 5.43 5.50 -1.86
C ALA A 92 6.10 6.40 -0.81
N VAL A 93 7.28 6.94 -1.11
CA VAL A 93 7.96 7.88 -0.21
C VAL A 93 7.12 9.14 0.01
N THR A 94 6.58 9.72 -1.06
CA THR A 94 5.80 10.96 -0.97
C THR A 94 4.54 10.76 -0.13
N TYR A 95 3.79 9.69 -0.37
CA TYR A 95 2.58 9.38 0.38
C TYR A 95 2.90 9.09 1.85
N ALA A 96 3.96 8.34 2.13
CA ALA A 96 4.36 8.04 3.50
C ALA A 96 4.64 9.32 4.30
N ILE A 97 5.36 10.28 3.73
CA ILE A 97 5.66 11.56 4.40
C ILE A 97 4.41 12.43 4.51
N GLN A 98 3.66 12.64 3.42
CA GLN A 98 2.48 13.52 3.44
C GLN A 98 1.32 12.99 4.29
N THR A 99 1.31 11.69 4.59
CA THR A 99 0.32 11.10 5.51
C THR A 99 0.57 11.53 6.97
N ILE A 100 1.81 11.82 7.34
CA ILE A 100 2.21 12.07 8.74
C ILE A 100 2.76 13.47 9.00
N ALA A 101 2.96 14.28 7.96
CA ALA A 101 3.54 15.61 8.06
C ALA A 101 2.75 16.61 7.22
N GLU A 102 2.60 17.82 7.75
CA GLU A 102 1.89 18.94 7.12
C GLU A 102 2.70 20.24 7.18
N MET A 103 2.10 21.35 6.73
CA MET A 103 2.75 22.65 6.72
C MET A 103 3.23 23.03 8.13
N GLY A 104 4.52 23.37 8.25
CA GLY A 104 5.16 23.75 9.51
C GLY A 104 5.95 22.61 10.15
N ASP A 105 5.76 21.37 9.71
CA ASP A 105 6.50 20.23 10.23
C ASP A 105 7.94 20.15 9.69
N ASN A 106 8.74 19.36 10.41
CA ASN A 106 10.12 19.05 10.05
C ASN A 106 10.37 17.55 10.10
N ILE A 107 11.00 17.00 9.06
CA ILE A 107 11.54 15.64 9.06
C ILE A 107 13.07 15.65 9.17
N VAL A 108 13.62 14.62 9.79
CA VAL A 108 15.07 14.39 9.84
C VAL A 108 15.42 13.23 8.91
N SER A 109 16.43 13.42 8.06
CA SER A 109 16.86 12.40 7.12
C SER A 109 18.38 12.38 6.98
N SER A 110 18.95 11.22 6.63
CA SER A 110 20.32 11.13 6.11
C SER A 110 20.48 11.97 4.83
N ASN A 111 21.67 12.53 4.58
CA ASN A 111 22.03 13.13 3.28
C ASN A 111 22.43 12.08 2.22
N ALA A 112 22.73 10.85 2.61
CA ALA A 112 23.09 9.74 1.72
C ALA A 112 21.84 9.02 1.19
N LEU A 113 20.99 9.74 0.45
CA LEU A 113 19.75 9.22 -0.13
C LEU A 113 19.87 8.97 -1.64
N TYR A 114 18.95 8.14 -2.15
CA TYR A 114 18.65 8.12 -3.58
C TYR A 114 18.31 9.55 -4.06
N GLY A 115 18.92 9.99 -5.17
CA GLY A 115 18.86 11.39 -5.61
C GLY A 115 17.44 11.94 -5.81
N GLY A 116 16.49 11.11 -6.27
CA GLY A 116 15.09 11.53 -6.38
C GLY A 116 14.45 11.83 -5.02
N THR A 117 14.76 11.03 -4.00
CA THR A 117 14.27 11.21 -2.63
C THR A 117 14.92 12.41 -1.97
N TYR A 118 16.23 12.60 -2.20
CA TYR A 118 16.92 13.81 -1.75
C TYR A 118 16.26 15.06 -2.34
N ASN A 119 16.00 15.09 -3.65
CA ASN A 119 15.36 16.23 -4.31
C ASN A 119 13.92 16.47 -3.82
N LEU A 120 13.15 15.40 -3.58
CA LEU A 120 11.83 15.49 -2.95
C LEU A 120 11.92 16.24 -1.61
N PHE A 121 12.86 15.85 -0.75
CA PHE A 121 13.00 16.39 0.61
C PHE A 121 13.62 17.80 0.64
N ALA A 122 14.59 18.08 -0.24
CA ALA A 122 15.33 19.34 -0.27
C ALA A 122 14.60 20.45 -1.05
N HIS A 123 13.75 20.10 -2.02
CA HIS A 123 13.21 21.07 -2.97
C HIS A 123 11.69 21.01 -3.14
N THR A 124 11.09 19.83 -3.16
CA THR A 124 9.64 19.70 -3.41
C THR A 124 8.82 19.88 -2.13
N LEU A 125 9.12 19.12 -1.07
CA LEU A 125 8.39 19.22 0.20
C LEU A 125 8.44 20.61 0.85
N PRO A 126 9.55 21.38 0.78
CA PRO A 126 9.56 22.75 1.29
C PRO A 126 8.56 23.69 0.61
N GLN A 127 8.19 23.43 -0.65
CA GLN A 127 7.14 24.20 -1.33
C GLN A 127 5.74 23.95 -0.74
N TYR A 128 5.55 22.82 -0.05
CA TYR A 128 4.35 22.50 0.72
C TYR A 128 4.47 22.88 2.21
N GLY A 129 5.54 23.57 2.59
CA GLY A 129 5.79 23.98 3.98
C GLY A 129 6.32 22.87 4.89
N ILE A 130 6.69 21.70 4.34
CA ILE A 130 7.33 20.60 5.08
C ILE A 130 8.84 20.73 4.92
N SER A 131 9.56 20.95 6.01
CA SER A 131 11.00 21.17 6.01
C SER A 131 11.79 19.89 6.28
N THR A 132 13.02 19.78 5.76
CA THR A 132 13.92 18.65 6.06
C THR A 132 15.20 19.15 6.70
N ARG A 133 15.62 18.53 7.81
CA ARG A 133 16.97 18.67 8.36
C ARG A 133 17.78 17.43 7.98
N PHE A 134 18.85 17.64 7.22
CA PHE A 134 19.74 16.56 6.85
C PHE A 134 20.80 16.34 7.94
N ALA A 135 21.01 15.08 8.33
CA ALA A 135 22.08 14.63 9.20
C ALA A 135 23.13 13.87 8.39
N ASP A 136 24.40 14.01 8.77
CA ASP A 136 25.48 13.25 8.16
C ASP A 136 25.36 11.77 8.52
N TYR A 137 25.56 10.92 7.52
CA TYR A 137 25.69 9.48 7.70
C TYR A 137 27.17 9.11 7.87
N PRO A 138 27.56 8.35 8.91
CA PRO A 138 28.95 7.95 9.14
C PRO A 138 29.49 6.98 8.08
#